data_AF-A0A1Q6DJ27-F1
#
_entry.id   AF-A0A1Q6DJ27-F1
#
_cell.length_a   1.000
_cell.length_b   1.000
_cell.length_c   1.000
_cell.angle_alpha   90.00
_cell.angle_beta   90.00
_cell.angle_gamma   90.00
#
_symmetry.space_group_name_H-M   'P 1'
#
loop_
_entity.id
_entity.type
_entity.pdbx_description
1 polymer ?
#
loop_
_entity_poly.entity_id
_entity_poly.type
_entity_poly.pdbx_seq_one_letter_code
_entity_poly.pdbx_strand_id
1 'polypeptide(L)'
;MKTLYLSCLVLLLLSVSTAGAEEKFNFGEQWTKAPIPEKTQYMEGYQAGYTMGVMNATKQFMPTATEADKEKAFKMASMIFADRRLGKDMLIDVIITMDHLYKDPANGYIDKGVMLELALDKVRGRDIADDLLQQRKAAENESK
;
A
#
# COMPACT_ATOMS: atom_id res chain seq x y z
N MET A 1 -22.95 -2.36 -50.78
CA MET A 1 -21.74 -3.13 -50.39
C MET A 1 -20.65 -2.25 -49.76
N LYS A 2 -20.19 -1.16 -50.40
CA LYS A 2 -19.10 -0.29 -49.85
C LYS A 2 -19.33 0.27 -48.44
N THR A 3 -20.57 0.62 -48.10
CA THR A 3 -20.94 1.13 -46.76
C THR A 3 -20.91 0.07 -45.67
N LEU A 4 -21.20 -1.20 -45.99
CA LEU A 4 -21.15 -2.30 -45.03
C LEU A 4 -19.71 -2.62 -44.60
N TYR A 5 -18.77 -2.58 -45.56
CA TYR A 5 -17.34 -2.79 -45.28
C TYR A 5 -16.76 -1.68 -44.40
N LEU A 6 -17.15 -0.43 -44.64
CA LEU A 6 -16.70 0.70 -43.83
C LEU A 6 -17.20 0.60 -42.38
N SER A 7 -18.44 0.12 -42.20
CA SER A 7 -19.05 -0.10 -40.89
C SER A 7 -18.31 -1.19 -40.10
N CYS A 8 -18.01 -2.32 -40.75
CA CYS A 8 -17.25 -3.41 -40.13
C CYS A 8 -15.81 -3.00 -39.81
N LEU A 9 -15.16 -2.20 -40.66
CA LEU A 9 -13.80 -1.70 -40.44
C LEU A 9 -13.74 -0.76 -39.22
N VAL A 10 -14.72 0.14 -39.07
CA VAL A 10 -14.80 1.05 -37.90
C VAL A 10 -15.03 0.27 -36.61
N LEU A 11 -15.91 -0.75 -36.61
CA LEU A 11 -16.14 -1.60 -35.45
C LEU A 11 -14.91 -2.42 -35.06
N LEU A 12 -14.14 -2.90 -36.04
CA LEU A 12 -12.86 -3.59 -35.81
C LEU A 12 -11.77 -2.67 -35.26
N LEU A 13 -11.73 -1.40 -35.69
CA LEU A 13 -10.77 -0.42 -35.15
C LEU A 13 -11.13 -0.02 -33.72
N LEU A 14 -12.42 0.07 -33.40
CA LEU A 14 -12.89 0.36 -32.04
C LEU A 14 -12.61 -0.79 -31.06
N SER A 15 -12.73 -2.05 -31.48
CA SER A 15 -12.46 -3.20 -30.60
C SER A 15 -10.98 -3.40 -30.26
N VAL A 16 -10.07 -3.00 -31.17
CA VAL A 16 -8.62 -2.99 -30.92
C VAL A 16 -8.22 -1.88 -29.93
N SER A 17 -8.98 -0.78 -29.91
CA SER A 17 -8.71 0.40 -29.06
C SER A 17 -9.02 0.17 -27.58
N THR A 18 -9.91 -0.77 -27.25
CA THR A 18 -10.30 -1.08 -25.86
C THR A 18 -9.50 -2.23 -25.25
N ALA A 19 -8.75 -2.99 -26.05
CA ALA A 19 -8.03 -4.18 -25.60
C ALA A 19 -6.69 -3.86 -24.89
N GLY A 20 -6.27 -2.60 -24.88
CA GLY A 20 -4.99 -2.16 -24.28
C GLY A 20 -5.12 -1.39 -22.96
N ALA A 21 -6.32 -1.13 -22.47
CA ALA A 21 -6.51 -0.52 -21.15
C ALA A 21 -6.65 -1.65 -20.11
N GLU A 22 -5.53 -2.11 -19.54
CA GLU A 22 -5.59 -2.93 -18.32
C GLU A 22 -6.37 -2.13 -17.28
N GLU A 23 -7.49 -2.69 -16.81
CA GLU A 23 -8.30 -2.07 -15.78
C GLU A 23 -7.45 -1.95 -14.51
N LYS A 24 -7.34 -0.72 -13.98
CA LYS A 24 -6.49 -0.46 -12.83
C LYS A 24 -6.90 -1.33 -11.64
N PHE A 25 -5.93 -2.00 -11.02
CA PHE A 25 -6.19 -2.83 -9.86
C PHE A 25 -6.80 -2.02 -8.70
N ASN A 26 -8.01 -2.38 -8.27
CA ASN A 26 -8.72 -1.73 -7.16
C ASN A 26 -8.38 -2.43 -5.83
N PHE A 27 -7.39 -1.89 -5.14
CA PHE A 27 -6.96 -2.35 -3.82
C PHE A 27 -8.06 -2.26 -2.77
N GLY A 28 -8.91 -1.22 -2.82
CA GLY A 28 -10.01 -1.04 -1.87
C GLY A 28 -11.09 -2.11 -2.02
N GLU A 29 -11.41 -2.49 -3.25
CA GLU A 29 -12.32 -3.60 -3.53
C GLU A 29 -11.73 -4.94 -3.06
N GLN A 30 -10.47 -5.22 -3.39
CA GLN A 30 -9.78 -6.42 -2.91
C GLN A 30 -9.78 -6.48 -1.37
N TRP A 31 -9.40 -5.38 -0.72
CA TRP A 31 -9.34 -5.29 0.74
C TRP A 31 -10.71 -5.49 1.37
N THR A 32 -11.74 -4.84 0.83
CA THR A 32 -13.11 -4.93 1.36
C THR A 32 -13.66 -6.35 1.25
N LYS A 33 -13.31 -7.09 0.19
CA LYS A 33 -13.71 -8.50 -0.02
C LYS A 33 -12.91 -9.48 0.85
N ALA A 34 -11.71 -9.11 1.29
CA ALA A 34 -10.84 -10.00 2.07
C ALA A 34 -11.44 -10.31 3.45
N PRO A 35 -11.45 -11.58 3.89
CA PRO A 35 -11.90 -11.94 5.22
C PRO A 35 -10.89 -11.49 6.29
N ILE A 36 -11.34 -11.37 7.55
CA ILE A 36 -10.50 -10.92 8.67
C ILE A 36 -9.18 -11.70 8.80
N PRO A 37 -9.13 -13.05 8.65
CA PRO A 37 -7.87 -13.78 8.71
C PRO A 37 -6.86 -13.34 7.64
N GLU A 38 -7.31 -13.03 6.41
CA GLU A 38 -6.43 -12.57 5.33
C GLU A 38 -5.89 -11.16 5.61
N LYS A 39 -6.76 -10.26 6.08
CA LYS A 39 -6.34 -8.91 6.53
C LYS A 39 -5.31 -8.99 7.66
N THR A 40 -5.52 -9.88 8.60
CA THR A 40 -4.60 -10.12 9.73
C THR A 40 -3.26 -10.65 9.23
N GLN A 41 -3.28 -11.66 8.36
CA GLN A 41 -2.08 -12.23 7.76
C GLN A 41 -1.27 -11.18 6.99
N TYR A 42 -1.94 -10.29 6.24
CA TYR A 42 -1.29 -9.17 5.56
C TYR A 42 -0.56 -8.25 6.54
N MET A 43 -1.22 -7.87 7.64
CA MET A 43 -0.64 -7.01 8.69
C MET A 43 0.57 -7.65 9.37
N GLU A 44 0.46 -8.93 9.74
CA GLU A 44 1.55 -9.69 10.34
C GLU A 44 2.73 -9.83 9.37
N GLY A 45 2.44 -10.10 8.09
CA GLY A 45 3.44 -10.16 7.03
C GLY A 45 4.16 -8.83 6.83
N TYR A 46 3.43 -7.72 6.84
CA TYR A 46 3.99 -6.37 6.76
C TYR A 46 4.95 -6.10 7.93
N GLN A 47 4.51 -6.37 9.15
CA GLN A 47 5.32 -6.17 10.36
C GLN A 47 6.55 -7.09 10.40
N ALA A 48 6.41 -8.35 9.99
CA ALA A 48 7.53 -9.28 9.89
C ALA A 48 8.54 -8.84 8.84
N GLY A 49 8.06 -8.41 7.65
CA GLY A 49 8.89 -7.85 6.59
C GLY A 49 9.69 -6.64 7.05
N TYR A 50 9.03 -5.72 7.75
CA TYR A 50 9.68 -4.56 8.35
C TYR A 50 10.78 -4.95 9.35
N THR A 51 10.47 -5.88 10.25
CA THR A 51 11.41 -6.39 11.26
C THR A 51 12.64 -7.02 10.61
N MET A 52 12.44 -7.87 9.60
CA MET A 52 13.53 -8.48 8.84
C MET A 52 14.35 -7.43 8.08
N GLY A 53 13.70 -6.41 7.50
CA GLY A 53 14.36 -5.29 6.83
C GLY A 53 15.28 -4.51 7.75
N VAL A 54 14.81 -4.12 8.93
CA VAL A 54 15.61 -3.42 9.95
C VAL A 54 16.80 -4.26 10.39
N MET A 55 16.60 -5.56 10.65
CA MET A 55 17.70 -6.46 11.03
C MET A 55 18.74 -6.59 9.93
N ASN A 56 18.31 -6.74 8.67
CA ASN A 56 19.21 -6.88 7.53
C ASN A 56 19.99 -5.58 7.26
N ALA A 57 19.31 -4.43 7.29
CA ALA A 57 19.96 -3.14 7.16
C ALA A 57 21.03 -2.97 8.25
N THR A 58 20.69 -3.29 9.51
CA THR A 58 21.64 -3.22 10.63
C THR A 58 22.86 -4.13 10.39
N LYS A 59 22.65 -5.38 9.91
CA LYS A 59 23.73 -6.32 9.60
C LYS A 59 24.66 -5.83 8.50
N GLN A 60 24.14 -5.16 7.46
CA GLN A 60 24.95 -4.67 6.35
C GLN A 60 26.01 -3.65 6.78
N PHE A 61 25.76 -2.89 7.84
CA PHE A 61 26.73 -1.92 8.37
C PHE A 61 27.73 -2.53 9.36
N MET A 62 27.49 -3.73 9.88
CA MET A 62 28.36 -4.35 10.91
C MET A 62 29.80 -4.66 10.49
N PRO A 63 30.12 -5.07 9.24
CA PRO A 63 31.49 -5.45 8.87
C PRO A 63 32.49 -4.30 8.83
N THR A 64 32.02 -3.06 8.68
CA THR A 64 32.87 -1.86 8.52
C THR A 64 32.67 -0.82 9.63
N ALA A 65 31.70 -1.04 10.52
CA ALA A 65 31.37 -0.15 11.63
C ALA A 65 32.33 -0.31 12.82
N THR A 66 32.63 0.81 13.48
CA THR A 66 33.26 0.79 14.81
C THR A 66 32.28 0.23 15.87
N GLU A 67 32.77 -0.15 17.05
CA GLU A 67 31.87 -0.61 18.13
C GLU A 67 30.84 0.46 18.53
N ALA A 68 31.24 1.75 18.54
CA ALA A 68 30.33 2.86 18.80
C ALA A 68 29.23 2.98 17.72
N ASP A 69 29.57 2.76 16.45
CA ASP A 69 28.61 2.78 15.35
C ASP A 69 27.64 1.59 15.42
N LYS A 70 28.12 0.41 15.83
CA LYS A 70 27.28 -0.78 16.04
C LYS A 70 26.28 -0.54 17.17
N GLU A 71 26.71 0.02 18.29
CA GLU A 71 25.83 0.35 19.42
C GLU A 71 24.75 1.37 19.00
N LYS A 72 25.16 2.43 18.29
CA LYS A 72 24.22 3.43 17.75
C LYS A 72 23.22 2.81 16.78
N ALA A 73 23.67 1.97 15.86
CA ALA A 73 22.81 1.28 14.90
C ALA A 73 21.81 0.35 15.59
N PHE A 74 22.26 -0.44 16.57
CA PHE A 74 21.39 -1.32 17.34
C PHE A 74 20.34 -0.57 18.16
N LYS A 75 20.73 0.55 18.79
CA LYS A 75 19.79 1.42 19.51
C LYS A 75 18.75 2.02 18.56
N MET A 76 19.17 2.50 17.39
CA MET A 76 18.28 3.05 16.38
C MET A 76 17.31 1.99 15.83
N ALA A 77 17.81 0.81 15.49
CA ALA A 77 16.99 -0.33 15.08
C ALA A 77 15.96 -0.72 16.15
N SER A 78 16.36 -0.71 17.42
CA SER A 78 15.46 -1.01 18.55
C SER A 78 14.36 0.04 18.71
N MET A 79 14.70 1.33 18.58
CA MET A 79 13.70 2.42 18.62
C MET A 79 12.73 2.33 17.45
N ILE A 80 13.25 2.09 16.24
CA ILE A 80 12.44 1.91 15.04
C ILE A 80 11.50 0.71 15.18
N PHE A 81 12.01 -0.43 15.66
CA PHE A 81 11.20 -1.62 15.90
C PHE A 81 10.11 -1.37 16.95
N ALA A 82 10.44 -0.69 18.06
CA ALA A 82 9.48 -0.37 19.10
C ALA A 82 8.39 0.59 18.59
N ASP A 83 8.76 1.61 17.80
CA ASP A 83 7.81 2.54 17.20
C ASP A 83 6.89 1.83 16.19
N ARG A 84 7.41 0.93 15.37
CA ARG A 84 6.68 0.32 14.25
C ARG A 84 6.00 -1.00 14.60
N ARG A 85 6.22 -1.52 15.80
CA ARG A 85 5.55 -2.73 16.28
C ARG A 85 4.07 -2.46 16.50
N LEU A 86 3.23 -3.23 15.81
CA LEU A 86 1.80 -3.23 16.07
C LEU A 86 1.53 -4.14 17.28
N GLY A 87 0.95 -3.55 18.33
CA GLY A 87 0.30 -4.33 19.37
C GLY A 87 -0.96 -5.01 18.81
N LYS A 88 -1.45 -6.07 19.46
CA LYS A 88 -2.68 -6.75 19.02
C LYS A 88 -3.86 -5.78 18.92
N ASP A 89 -4.00 -4.88 19.89
CA ASP A 89 -5.09 -3.90 19.91
C ASP A 89 -4.96 -2.90 18.75
N MET A 90 -3.74 -2.41 18.51
CA MET A 90 -3.44 -1.52 17.39
C MET A 90 -3.68 -2.17 16.03
N LEU A 91 -3.43 -3.47 15.88
CA LEU A 91 -3.65 -4.20 14.62
C LEU A 91 -5.14 -4.16 14.25
N ILE A 92 -6.03 -4.41 15.21
CA ILE A 92 -7.48 -4.35 14.98
C ILE A 92 -7.90 -2.93 14.60
N ASP A 93 -7.42 -1.91 15.32
CA ASP A 93 -7.73 -0.51 15.05
C ASP A 93 -7.28 -0.08 13.64
N VAL A 94 -6.11 -0.54 13.21
CA VAL A 94 -5.58 -0.29 11.85
C VAL A 94 -6.44 -0.96 10.79
N ILE A 95 -6.86 -2.22 10.99
CA ILE A 95 -7.77 -2.90 10.06
C ILE A 95 -9.09 -2.13 9.92
N ILE A 96 -9.70 -1.74 11.04
CA ILE A 96 -10.96 -0.97 11.04
C ILE A 96 -10.75 0.37 10.34
N THR A 97 -9.62 1.02 10.59
CA THR A 97 -9.28 2.30 9.98
C THR A 97 -9.08 2.16 8.47
N MET A 98 -8.38 1.14 7.99
CA MET A 98 -8.26 0.84 6.56
C MET A 98 -9.62 0.56 5.92
N ASP A 99 -10.49 -0.23 6.59
CA ASP A 99 -11.86 -0.46 6.12
C ASP A 99 -12.63 0.85 5.98
N HIS A 100 -12.47 1.77 6.93
CA HIS A 100 -13.10 3.10 6.86
C HIS A 100 -12.54 3.97 5.74
N LEU A 101 -11.23 3.95 5.51
CA LEU A 101 -10.61 4.70 4.44
C LEU A 101 -11.03 4.15 3.06
N TYR A 102 -11.06 2.83 2.87
CA TYR A 102 -11.45 2.23 1.59
C TYR A 102 -12.96 2.28 1.29
N LYS A 103 -13.81 2.69 2.24
CA LYS A 103 -15.23 2.99 1.94
C LYS A 103 -15.40 4.14 0.95
N ASP A 104 -14.43 5.05 0.86
CA ASP A 104 -14.42 6.10 -0.16
C ASP A 104 -13.87 5.53 -1.48
N PRO A 105 -14.68 5.48 -2.57
CA PRO A 105 -14.21 4.97 -3.85
C PRO A 105 -12.98 5.68 -4.41
N ALA A 106 -12.75 6.96 -4.07
CA ALA A 106 -11.57 7.69 -4.48
C ALA A 106 -10.27 7.10 -3.89
N ASN A 107 -10.37 6.34 -2.80
CA ASN A 107 -9.25 5.66 -2.17
C ASN A 107 -8.99 4.27 -2.77
N GLY A 108 -9.90 3.74 -3.59
CA GLY A 108 -9.86 2.35 -4.06
C GLY A 108 -8.57 1.97 -4.79
N TYR A 109 -7.89 2.95 -5.39
CA TYR A 109 -6.67 2.74 -6.17
C TYR A 109 -5.37 3.09 -5.44
N ILE A 110 -5.45 3.44 -4.15
CA ILE A 110 -4.27 3.64 -3.30
C ILE A 110 -3.77 2.26 -2.84
N ASP A 111 -2.48 1.99 -3.04
CA ASP A 111 -1.84 0.73 -2.65
C ASP A 111 -2.09 0.37 -1.18
N LYS A 112 -2.21 -0.94 -0.89
CA LYS A 112 -2.51 -1.43 0.46
C LYS A 112 -1.44 -1.07 1.47
N GLY A 113 -0.16 -1.03 1.08
CA GLY A 113 0.94 -0.66 1.96
C GLY A 113 0.89 0.82 2.31
N VAL A 114 0.61 1.68 1.32
CA VAL A 114 0.41 3.12 1.54
C VAL A 114 -0.80 3.37 2.43
N MET A 115 -1.93 2.68 2.17
CA MET A 115 -3.13 2.83 2.99
C MET A 115 -2.93 2.34 4.43
N LEU A 116 -2.16 1.28 4.63
CA LEU A 116 -1.77 0.79 5.96
C LEU A 116 -1.00 1.87 6.73
N GLU A 117 -0.03 2.53 6.10
CA GLU A 117 0.74 3.61 6.72
C GLU A 117 -0.16 4.80 7.10
N LEU A 118 -1.05 5.22 6.20
CA LEU A 118 -2.03 6.27 6.49
C LEU A 118 -2.98 5.88 7.65
N ALA A 119 -3.40 4.62 7.70
CA ALA A 119 -4.23 4.12 8.79
C ALA A 119 -3.48 4.11 10.12
N LEU A 120 -2.21 3.70 10.15
CA LEU A 120 -1.37 3.77 11.34
C LEU A 120 -1.24 5.19 11.87
N ASP A 121 -0.97 6.13 10.98
CA ASP A 121 -0.82 7.52 11.32
C ASP A 121 -2.11 8.12 11.89
N LYS A 122 -3.25 7.79 11.29
CA LYS A 122 -4.56 8.20 11.79
C LYS A 122 -4.86 7.60 13.17
N VAL A 123 -4.55 6.32 13.40
CA VAL A 123 -4.70 5.64 14.71
C VAL A 123 -3.82 6.31 15.76
N ARG A 124 -2.64 6.83 15.39
CA ARG A 124 -1.75 7.60 16.26
C ARG A 124 -2.20 9.05 16.49
N GLY A 125 -3.33 9.46 15.90
CA GLY A 125 -3.90 10.80 16.04
C GLY A 125 -3.31 11.84 15.10
N ARG A 126 -2.53 11.44 14.08
CA ARG A 126 -2.04 12.36 13.05
C ARG A 126 -3.17 12.70 12.08
N ASP A 127 -3.23 13.96 11.65
CA ASP A 127 -4.08 14.33 10.52
C ASP A 127 -3.44 13.82 9.22
N ILE A 128 -4.25 13.14 8.41
CA ILE A 128 -3.84 12.48 7.17
C ILE A 128 -4.52 13.08 5.93
N ALA A 129 -5.33 14.14 6.08
CA ALA A 129 -6.15 14.66 4.98
C ALA A 129 -5.31 15.06 3.76
N ASP A 130 -4.21 15.77 3.99
CA ASP A 130 -3.32 16.23 2.91
C ASP A 130 -2.60 15.05 2.24
N ASP A 131 -2.08 14.11 3.03
CA ASP A 131 -1.41 12.92 2.50
C ASP A 131 -2.38 12.06 1.68
N LEU A 132 -3.59 11.85 2.19
CA LEU A 132 -4.62 11.09 1.49
C LEU A 132 -4.96 11.74 0.14
N LEU A 133 -5.08 13.07 0.10
CA LEU A 133 -5.29 13.81 -1.14
C LEU A 133 -4.12 13.66 -2.12
N GLN A 134 -2.87 13.68 -1.63
CA GLN A 134 -1.70 13.47 -2.47
C GLN A 134 -1.67 12.05 -3.04
N GLN A 135 -1.99 11.03 -2.23
CA GLN A 135 -2.00 9.64 -2.67
C GLN A 135 -3.11 9.37 -3.70
N ARG A 136 -4.27 10.01 -3.58
CA ARG A 136 -5.33 9.98 -4.62
C ARG A 136 -4.79 10.48 -5.97
N LYS A 137 -4.13 11.64 -5.97
CA LYS A 137 -3.54 12.23 -7.18
C LYS A 137 -2.41 11.37 -7.76
N ALA A 138 -1.58 10.77 -6.90
CA ALA A 138 -0.52 9.87 -7.33
C ALA A 138 -1.11 8.64 -8.03
N ALA A 139 -2.14 8.03 -7.42
CA ALA A 139 -2.86 6.91 -8.00
C ALA A 139 -3.47 7.27 -9.38
N GLU A 140 -4.06 8.46 -9.55
CA GLU A 140 -4.58 8.89 -10.86
C GLU A 140 -3.47 9.01 -11.93
N ASN A 141 -2.25 9.41 -11.55
CA ASN A 141 -1.16 9.66 -12.50
C ASN A 141 -0.40 8.40 -12.91
N GLU A 142 -0.36 7.35 -12.10
CA GLU A 142 0.17 6.03 -12.48
C GLU A 142 -0.68 5.33 -13.57
N SER A 143 -1.77 5.95 -13.99
CA SER A 143 -2.74 5.43 -14.98
C SER A 143 -2.60 6.06 -16.37
N LYS A 144 -1.56 6.86 -16.61
CA LYS A 144 -1.27 7.56 -17.88
C LYS A 144 0.02 7.03 -18.50
#